data_AF-A0A1H6GQ20-F1
#
_entry.id   AF-A0A1H6GQ20-F1
#
_cell.length_a   1.000
_cell.length_b   1.000
_cell.length_c   1.000
_cell.angle_alpha   90.00
_cell.angle_beta   90.00
_cell.angle_gamma   90.00
#
_symmetry.space_group_name_H-M   'P 1'
#
loop_
_entity.id
_entity.type
_entity.pdbx_description
1 polymer ?
#
loop_
_entity_poly.entity_id
_entity_poly.type
_entity_poly.pdbx_seq_one_letter_code
_entity_poly.pdbx_strand_id
1 'polypeptide(L)' 'MTEIHLNDEALAFIEEQVKTGAYESAEDVVAAGLSRLGSEDELLRTMIAEADAQLERGEFVRFDMLTHTRIRSSNGGCAY' A
#
# COMPACT_ATOMS: atom_id res chain seq x y z
N MET A 1 -28.14 -4.86 17.71
CA MET A 1 -27.45 -3.57 17.78
C MET A 1 -26.34 -3.74 18.80
N THR A 2 -25.09 -3.62 18.37
CA THR A 2 -23.93 -3.80 19.23
C THR A 2 -23.57 -2.43 19.78
N GLU A 3 -23.54 -2.29 21.10
CA GLU A 3 -23.15 -1.04 21.76
C GLU A 3 -21.64 -1.05 21.97
N ILE A 4 -20.98 0.03 21.56
CA ILE A 4 -19.54 0.23 21.71
C ILE A 4 -19.30 1.47 22.56
N HIS A 5 -18.46 1.33 23.59
CA HIS A 5 -18.06 2.44 24.44
C HIS A 5 -16.70 2.95 24.00
N LEU A 6 -16.68 4.21 23.56
CA LEU A 6 -15.46 4.92 23.17
C LEU A 6 -15.00 5.82 24.30
N ASN A 7 -13.71 6.13 24.31
CA ASN A 7 -13.18 7.18 25.17
C ASN A 7 -13.55 8.56 24.58
N ASP A 8 -13.42 9.60 25.42
CA ASP A 8 -13.81 10.97 25.04
C ASP A 8 -13.03 11.49 23.82
N GLU A 9 -11.78 11.08 23.66
CA GLU A 9 -10.93 11.46 22.53
C GLU A 9 -11.43 10.87 21.20
N ALA A 10 -11.76 9.58 21.17
CA ALA A 10 -12.29 8.93 19.98
C ALA A 10 -13.70 9.47 19.64
N LEU A 11 -14.50 9.80 20.64
CA LEU A 11 -15.80 10.42 20.43
C LEU A 11 -15.65 11.81 19.77
N ALA A 12 -14.77 12.66 20.32
CA ALA A 12 -14.50 13.99 19.77
C ALA A 12 -13.98 13.92 18.32
N PHE A 13 -13.12 12.94 18.02
CA PHE A 13 -12.66 12.69 16.65
C PHE A 13 -13.84 12.34 15.72
N ILE A 14 -14.70 11.41 16.10
CA ILE A 14 -15.86 11.01 15.28
C ILE A 14 -16.80 12.21 15.06
N GLU A 15 -17.08 12.98 16.10
CA GLU A 15 -17.92 14.18 16.01
C GLU A 15 -17.33 15.23 15.05
N GLU A 16 -16.02 15.44 15.07
CA GLU A 16 -15.34 16.34 14.14
C GLU A 16 -15.46 15.85 12.69
N GLN A 17 -15.29 14.55 12.46
CA GLN A 17 -15.38 13.95 11.13
C GLN A 17 -16.79 14.04 10.52
N VAL A 18 -17.83 13.93 11.35
CA VAL A 18 -19.23 14.15 10.92
C VAL A 18 -19.50 15.64 10.71
N LYS A 19 -19.06 16.51 11.64
CA LYS A 19 -19.27 17.96 11.58
C LYS A 19 -18.62 18.61 10.36
N THR A 20 -17.45 18.13 9.97
CA THR A 20 -16.72 18.58 8.78
C THR A 20 -17.36 18.07 7.48
N GLY A 21 -18.32 17.15 7.57
CA GLY A 21 -19.01 16.55 6.43
C GLY A 21 -18.17 15.52 5.69
N ALA A 22 -17.06 15.05 6.28
CA ALA A 22 -16.26 13.97 5.71
C ALA A 22 -17.02 12.63 5.73
N TYR A 23 -17.96 12.47 6.67
CA TYR A 23 -18.80 11.29 6.84
C TYR A 23 -20.24 11.72 7.20
N GLU A 24 -21.24 10.95 6.77
CA GLU A 24 -22.66 11.27 7.01
C GLU A 24 -23.11 10.93 8.43
N SER A 25 -22.48 9.93 9.04
CA SER A 25 -22.80 9.44 10.38
C SER A 25 -21.57 8.92 11.14
N ALA A 26 -21.73 8.73 12.45
CA ALA A 26 -20.70 8.14 13.29
C ALA A 26 -20.39 6.69 12.87
N GLU A 27 -21.43 5.97 12.43
CA GLU A 27 -21.34 4.61 11.92
C GLU A 27 -20.47 4.53 10.67
N ASP A 28 -20.53 5.52 9.78
CA ASP A 28 -19.70 5.56 8.57
C ASP A 28 -18.22 5.74 8.90
N VAL A 29 -17.91 6.58 9.91
CA VAL A 29 -16.53 6.77 10.40
C VAL A 29 -15.99 5.45 10.96
N VAL A 30 -16.79 4.76 11.78
CA VAL A 30 -16.40 3.48 12.38
C VAL A 30 -16.25 2.40 11.32
N ALA A 31 -17.17 2.31 10.35
CA ALA A 31 -17.11 1.34 9.26
C ALA A 31 -15.87 1.54 8.39
N ALA A 32 -15.54 2.79 8.05
CA ALA A 32 -14.33 3.13 7.31
C ALA A 32 -13.06 2.77 8.10
N GLY A 33 -13.03 3.05 9.40
CA GLY A 33 -11.92 2.68 10.29
C GLY A 33 -11.70 1.16 10.36
N LEU A 34 -12.78 0.39 10.53
CA LEU A 34 -12.73 -1.08 10.54
C LEU A 34 -12.29 -1.66 9.19
N SER A 35 -12.79 -1.11 8.08
CA SER A 35 -12.37 -1.52 6.73
C SER A 35 -10.88 -1.29 6.53
N ARG A 36 -10.36 -0.16 7.03
CA ARG A 36 -8.93 0.15 6.93
C ARG A 36 -8.08 -0.84 7.73
N LEU A 37 -8.48 -1.10 8.98
CA LEU A 37 -7.80 -2.05 9.87
C LEU A 37 -7.74 -3.47 9.29
N GLY A 38 -8.78 -3.91 8.56
CA GLY A 38 -8.78 -5.21 7.88
C GLY A 38 -7.90 -5.24 6.62
N SER A 39 -7.72 -4.11 5.95
CA SER A 39 -7.11 -4.04 4.61
C SER A 39 -5.60 -3.85 4.57
N GLU A 40 -5.01 -3.15 5.55
CA GLU A 40 -3.58 -2.77 5.51
C GLU A 40 -2.64 -3.99 5.59
N ASP A 41 -3.08 -5.08 6.23
CA ASP A 41 -2.27 -6.28 6.41
C ASP A 41 -2.41 -7.29 5.25
N GLU A 42 -3.59 -7.38 4.63
CA GLU A 42 -3.88 -8.46 3.68
C GLU A 42 -3.17 -8.26 2.34
N LEU A 43 -3.15 -7.02 1.85
CA LEU A 43 -2.42 -6.68 0.62
C LEU A 43 -0.91 -6.87 0.82
N LEU A 44 -0.37 -6.40 1.94
CA LEU A 44 1.06 -6.52 2.22
C LEU A 44 1.49 -7.99 2.34
N ARG A 45 0.72 -8.82 3.06
CA ARG A 45 0.97 -10.26 3.16
C ARG A 45 0.91 -10.95 1.80
N THR A 46 -0.04 -10.56 0.95
CA THR A 46 -0.17 -11.09 -0.41
C THR A 46 1.04 -10.71 -1.27
N MET A 47 1.49 -9.46 -1.20
CA MET A 47 2.68 -9.01 -1.94
C MET A 47 3.95 -9.72 -1.49
N ILE A 48 4.11 -9.96 -0.19
CA ILE A 48 5.24 -10.72 0.36
C ILE A 48 5.20 -12.17 -0.15
N ALA A 49 4.04 -12.82 -0.08
CA ALA A 49 3.89 -14.20 -0.54
C ALA A 49 4.19 -14.36 -2.05
N GLU A 50 3.75 -13.41 -2.87
CA GLU A 50 4.08 -13.41 -4.30
C GLU A 50 5.58 -13.16 -4.54
N ALA A 51 6.21 -12.28 -3.79
CA ALA A 51 7.65 -12.05 -3.88
C ALA A 51 8.45 -13.32 -3.51
N ASP A 52 8.05 -14.04 -2.46
CA ASP A 52 8.65 -15.32 -2.08
C ASP A 52 8.49 -16.37 -3.19
N ALA A 53 7.30 -16.45 -3.80
CA ALA A 53 7.05 -17.35 -4.92
C ALA A 53 7.89 -16.99 -6.16
N GLN A 54 8.12 -15.70 -6.44
CA GLN A 54 9.02 -15.25 -7.51
C GLN A 54 10.47 -15.66 -7.25
N LEU A 55 10.93 -15.59 -6.00
CA LEU A 55 12.27 -16.06 -5.63
C LEU A 55 12.42 -17.57 -5.86
N GLU A 56 11.42 -18.38 -5.49
CA GLU A 56 11.42 -19.83 -5.73
C GLU A 56 11.41 -20.19 -7.23
N ARG A 57 10.70 -19.40 -8.05
CA ARG A 57 10.69 -19.57 -9.52
C ARG A 57 11.96 -19.07 -10.21
N GLY A 58 12.86 -18.40 -9.48
CA GLY A 58 14.06 -17.78 -10.06
C GLY A 58 13.77 -16.50 -10.84
N GLU A 59 12.60 -15.88 -10.63
CA GLU A 59 12.14 -14.64 -11.28
C GLU A 59 12.69 -13.41 -10.55
N PHE A 60 14.01 -13.32 -10.40
CA PHE A 60 14.65 -12.17 -9.76
C PHE A 60 15.89 -11.68 -10.49
N VAL A 61 16.20 -10.40 -10.33
CA VAL A 61 17.45 -9.80 -10.81
C VAL A 61 18.30 -9.43 -9.60
N ARG A 62 19.57 -9.76 -9.68
CA ARG A 62 20.55 -9.54 -8.63
C ARG A 62 21.08 -8.10 -8.74
N PHE A 63 20.95 -7.32 -7.67
CA PHE A 63 21.22 -5.87 -7.67
C PHE A 63 22.68 -5.53 -8.02
N ASP A 64 23.61 -6.45 -7.76
CA ASP A 64 25.04 -6.39 -8.13
C ASP A 64 25.29 -6.48 -9.65
N MET A 65 24.32 -6.92 -10.45
CA MET A 65 24.46 -6.98 -11.91
C MET A 65 24.25 -5.64 -12.63
N LEU A 66 23.76 -4.60 -11.93
CA LEU A 66 23.42 -3.31 -12.56
C LEU A 66 24.61 -2.35 -12.74
N THR A 67 25.79 -2.66 -12.20
CA THR A 67 26.99 -1.83 -12.35
C THR A 67 27.78 -2.07 -13.65
N HIS A 68 27.38 -3.03 -14.50
CA HIS A 68 28.14 -3.40 -15.71
C HIS A 68 27.36 -3.36 -17.03
N THR A 69 26.08 -2.97 -17.04
CA THR A 69 25.31 -2.85 -18.30
C THR A 69 25.70 -1.58 -19.05
N ARG A 70 26.90 -1.61 -19.64
CA ARG A 70 27.38 -0.64 -20.63
C ARG A 70 26.43 -0.73 -21.82
N ILE A 71 25.56 0.27 -21.99
CA ILE A 71 24.74 0.44 -23.19
C ILE A 71 25.70 0.52 -24.38
N ARG A 72 25.88 -0.58 -25.12
CA ARG A 72 26.54 -0.56 -26.43
C ARG A 72 25.57 0.06 -27.42
N SER A 73 25.67 1.39 -27.59
CA SER A 73 25.17 2.04 -28.80
C SER A 73 26.05 1.57 -29.97
N SER A 74 25.43 0.90 -30.95
CA SER A 74 26.10 0.44 -32.16
C SER A 74 26.60 1.62 -32.98
N ASN A 75 27.89 1.61 -33.32
CA ASN A 75 28.48 2.50 -34.32
C ASN A 75 27.70 2.43 -35.64
N GLY A 76 26.93 3.48 -35.91
CA GLY A 76 26.42 3.81 -37.23
C GLY A 76 27.13 5.06 -37.75
N GLY A 77 28.08 4.86 -38.66
CA GLY A 77 28.56 5.78 -39.71
C GLY A 77 28.83 7.26 -39.36
N CYS A 78 30.11 7.64 -39.39
CA CYS A 78 30.52 8.98 -39.84
C CYS A 78 31.44 8.80 -41.05
N ALA A 79 30.91 9.14 -42.22
CA ALA A 79 31.69 9.31 -43.45
C ALA A 79 32.44 10.66 -43.39
N TYR A 80 33.69 10.65 -43.86
CA TYR A 80 34.39 11.80 -44.42
C TYR A 80 35.15 11.33 -45.65
#